data_AF-A0A395SMN8-F1
#
_entry.id   AF-A0A395SMN8-F1
#
_cell.length_a   1.000
_cell.length_b   1.000
_cell.length_c   1.000
_cell.angle_alpha   90.00
_cell.angle_beta   90.00
_cell.angle_gamma   90.00
#
_symmetry.space_group_name_H-M   'P 1'
#
loop_
_entity.id
_entity.type
_entity.pdbx_description
1 polymer ?
#
loop_
_entity_poly.entity_id
_entity_poly.type
_entity_poly.pdbx_seq_one_letter_code
_entity_poly.pdbx_strand_id
1 'polypeptide(L)'
;MAIGIFSNPAIISHNGIPNVGPCQRDRFEELVVRLKDALGPSSGLTSEDVDVDYLQQLMEGYDSSDNQWSRYAFGDSSRGYTRNLVDEGNGKSNLLVLVWSPGKGSPIHDHGKAHCLMKILRGDLTETRYAFPEGNQEEGPMKVIAETTYKSGE
;
A
#
# COMPACT_ATOMS: atom_id res chain seq x y z
N MET A 1 10.72 -29.95 -5.51
CA MET A 1 11.60 -31.09 -5.14
C MET A 1 12.18 -30.76 -3.78
N ALA A 2 11.90 -31.58 -2.76
CA ALA A 2 12.18 -31.32 -1.36
C ALA A 2 13.51 -31.96 -0.93
N ILE A 3 14.26 -31.30 -0.04
CA ILE A 3 15.17 -31.95 0.90
C ILE A 3 15.09 -31.18 2.23
N GLY A 4 14.50 -31.82 3.24
CA GLY A 4 14.59 -31.42 4.64
C GLY A 4 15.64 -32.28 5.34
N ILE A 5 16.41 -31.68 6.24
CA ILE A 5 17.27 -32.39 7.17
C ILE A 5 17.08 -31.76 8.54
N PHE A 6 16.35 -32.45 9.41
CA PHE A 6 16.35 -32.18 10.85
C PHE A 6 17.65 -32.70 11.43
N SER A 7 18.34 -31.88 12.23
CA SER A 7 19.33 -32.35 13.20
C SER A 7 19.49 -31.27 14.27
N ASN A 8 18.97 -31.56 15.46
CA ASN A 8 19.19 -30.76 16.66
C ASN A 8 20.09 -31.59 17.58
N PRO A 9 21.18 -31.02 18.12
CA PRO A 9 21.70 -31.46 19.40
C PRO A 9 21.48 -30.32 20.42
N ALA A 10 20.76 -30.65 21.49
CA ALA A 10 20.71 -29.81 22.67
C ALA A 10 22.14 -29.67 23.25
N ILE A 11 22.65 -28.45 23.31
CA ILE A 11 23.84 -28.11 24.10
C ILE A 11 23.40 -27.13 25.19
N ILE A 12 23.50 -27.59 26.43
CA ILE A 12 23.41 -26.79 27.65
C ILE A 12 24.65 -25.90 27.69
N SER A 13 24.46 -24.58 27.71
CA SER A 13 25.53 -23.65 28.05
C SER A 13 25.00 -22.57 28.99
N HIS A 14 25.58 -22.53 30.19
CA HIS A 14 25.44 -21.47 31.17
C HIS A 14 25.96 -20.15 30.59
N ASN A 15 25.04 -19.22 30.31
CA ASN A 15 25.17 -17.77 30.57
C ASN A 15 23.96 -17.06 29.96
N GLY A 16 23.23 -16.32 30.80
CA GLY A 16 21.97 -15.65 30.46
C GLY A 16 22.14 -14.42 29.57
N ILE A 17 22.44 -14.65 28.29
CA ILE A 17 22.22 -13.66 27.23
C ILE A 17 21.20 -14.27 26.26
N PRO A 18 19.98 -13.71 26.14
CA PRO A 18 19.06 -14.18 25.13
C PRO A 18 19.70 -13.99 23.76
N ASN A 19 19.83 -15.09 23.01
CA ASN A 19 20.24 -15.09 21.62
C ASN A 19 19.15 -14.39 20.81
N VAL A 20 19.25 -13.06 20.70
CA VAL A 20 18.43 -12.28 19.77
C VAL A 20 18.95 -12.66 18.39
N GLY A 21 18.28 -13.64 17.76
CA GLY A 21 18.50 -13.95 16.35
C GLY A 21 18.43 -12.67 15.52
N PRO A 22 19.06 -12.63 14.33
CA PRO A 22 19.14 -11.41 13.54
C PRO A 22 17.74 -10.78 13.41
N CYS A 23 17.60 -9.55 13.90
CA CYS A 23 16.45 -8.69 13.67
C CYS A 23 16.28 -8.59 12.14
N GLN A 24 15.37 -9.39 11.58
CA GLN A 24 14.96 -9.20 10.20
C GLN A 24 14.38 -7.80 10.12
N ARG A 25 15.01 -6.92 9.35
CA ARG A 25 14.48 -5.57 9.13
C ARG A 25 13.11 -5.70 8.48
N ASP A 26 12.17 -4.97 9.03
CA ASP A 26 10.85 -4.81 8.47
C ASP A 26 10.94 -3.83 7.29
N ARG A 27 10.96 -4.37 6.07
CA ARG A 27 11.05 -3.66 4.80
C ARG A 27 9.81 -2.80 4.56
N PHE A 28 8.66 -3.19 5.11
CA PHE A 28 7.46 -2.36 5.05
C PHE A 28 7.62 -1.11 5.91
N GLU A 29 8.07 -1.27 7.15
CA GLU A 29 8.35 -0.11 8.02
C GLU A 29 9.46 0.78 7.46
N GLU A 30 10.48 0.19 6.82
CA GLU A 30 11.51 0.95 6.10
C GLU A 30 10.90 1.77 4.96
N LEU A 31 9.97 1.22 4.17
CA LEU A 31 9.23 1.97 3.16
C LEU A 31 8.44 3.13 3.78
N VAL A 32 7.71 2.89 4.88
CA VAL A 32 6.91 3.91 5.58
C VAL A 32 7.80 5.10 5.97
N VAL A 33 8.96 4.83 6.59
CA VAL A 33 9.93 5.86 6.98
C VAL A 33 10.45 6.61 5.76
N ARG A 34 10.85 5.91 4.70
CA ARG A 34 11.38 6.55 3.48
C ARG A 34 10.35 7.43 2.78
N LEU A 35 9.08 7.03 2.74
CA LEU A 35 8.00 7.85 2.19
C LEU A 35 7.80 9.12 3.02
N LYS A 36 7.83 9.01 4.34
CA LYS A 36 7.71 10.16 5.26
C LYS A 36 8.88 11.13 5.11
N ASP A 37 10.10 10.62 5.02
CA ASP A 37 11.30 11.44 4.82
C ASP A 37 11.25 12.17 3.47
N ALA A 38 10.82 11.48 2.41
CA ALA A 38 10.68 12.07 1.07
C ALA A 38 9.60 13.16 1.02
N LEU A 39 8.53 13.03 1.80
CA LEU A 39 7.50 14.06 1.95
C LEU A 39 7.90 15.21 2.90
N GLY A 40 9.00 15.05 3.64
CA GLY A 40 9.50 16.06 4.55
C GLY A 40 8.51 16.45 5.67
N PRO A 41 8.76 17.55 6.39
CA PRO A 41 8.00 17.92 7.57
C PRO A 41 6.63 18.54 7.28
N SER A 42 6.36 18.99 6.05
CA SER A 42 5.16 19.77 5.74
C SER A 42 4.63 19.63 4.32
N SER A 43 5.20 18.74 3.50
CA SER A 43 4.84 18.66 2.09
C SER A 43 3.78 17.58 1.87
N GLY A 44 2.77 17.91 1.07
CA GLY A 44 1.75 16.96 0.60
C GLY A 44 2.05 16.57 -0.85
N LEU A 45 1.36 15.57 -1.37
CA LEU A 45 1.56 15.12 -2.75
C LEU A 45 1.24 16.19 -3.83
N THR A 46 0.56 17.27 -3.46
CA THR A 46 0.28 18.43 -4.33
C THR A 46 1.33 19.54 -4.24
N SER A 47 2.32 19.40 -3.35
CA SER A 47 3.31 20.44 -3.13
C SER A 47 4.36 20.46 -4.25
N GLU A 48 4.79 21.66 -4.67
CA GLU A 48 5.73 21.83 -5.78
C GLU A 48 7.12 21.25 -5.51
N ASP A 49 7.48 21.09 -4.24
CA ASP A 49 8.76 20.53 -3.78
C ASP A 49 8.74 19.00 -3.66
N VAL A 50 7.62 18.34 -3.96
CA VAL A 50 7.50 16.88 -3.87
C VAL A 50 7.74 16.23 -5.23
N ASP A 51 8.75 15.37 -5.27
CA ASP A 51 9.03 14.50 -6.40
C ASP A 51 8.11 13.26 -6.35
N VAL A 52 7.00 13.35 -7.07
CA VAL A 52 6.00 12.28 -7.16
C VAL A 52 6.58 11.02 -7.83
N ASP A 53 7.48 11.18 -8.79
CA ASP A 53 8.13 10.05 -9.49
C ASP A 53 9.05 9.30 -8.53
N TYR A 54 9.78 10.01 -7.66
CA TYR A 54 10.59 9.37 -6.62
C TYR A 54 9.73 8.61 -5.61
N LEU A 55 8.59 9.16 -5.17
CA LEU A 55 7.66 8.45 -4.28
C LEU A 55 7.10 7.20 -4.94
N GLN A 56 6.75 7.28 -6.23
CA GLN A 56 6.32 6.13 -7.02
C GLN A 56 7.42 5.06 -7.06
N GLN A 57 8.67 5.42 -7.33
CA GLN A 57 9.81 4.50 -7.33
C GLN A 57 10.03 3.82 -5.97
N LEU A 58 9.84 4.55 -4.86
CA LEU A 58 9.90 3.97 -3.51
C LEU A 58 8.83 2.88 -3.33
N MET A 59 7.59 3.17 -3.73
CA MET A 59 6.50 2.19 -3.66
C MET A 59 6.76 1.00 -4.57
N GLU A 60 7.12 1.22 -5.84
CA GLU A 60 7.43 0.16 -6.82
C GLU A 60 8.55 -0.76 -6.33
N GLY A 61 9.64 -0.19 -5.81
CA GLY A 61 10.81 -0.94 -5.32
C GLY A 61 10.57 -1.78 -4.06
N TYR A 62 9.45 -1.60 -3.37
CA TYR A 62 9.06 -2.46 -2.26
C TYR A 62 8.47 -3.79 -2.76
N ASP A 63 9.12 -4.88 -2.34
CA ASP A 63 8.68 -6.25 -2.59
C ASP A 63 7.69 -6.67 -1.50
N SER A 64 6.42 -6.83 -1.89
CA SER A 64 5.33 -7.15 -0.97
C SER A 64 5.20 -8.63 -0.61
N SER A 65 6.08 -9.50 -1.13
CA SER A 65 5.97 -10.96 -0.99
C SER A 65 6.22 -11.48 0.44
N ASP A 66 6.94 -10.71 1.26
CA ASP A 66 7.19 -11.03 2.67
C ASP A 66 5.98 -10.78 3.59
N ASN A 67 4.91 -10.17 3.06
CA ASN A 67 3.66 -9.88 3.76
C ASN A 67 3.81 -9.06 5.05
N GLN A 68 4.87 -8.27 5.21
CA GLN A 68 5.07 -7.48 6.44
C GLN A 68 3.96 -6.42 6.66
N TRP A 69 3.31 -5.99 5.57
CA TRP A 69 2.13 -5.13 5.55
C TRP A 69 0.86 -5.76 6.14
N SER A 70 0.82 -7.10 6.33
CA SER A 70 -0.39 -7.83 6.73
C SER A 70 -0.96 -7.44 8.09
N ARG A 71 -0.15 -6.86 8.99
CA ARG A 71 -0.61 -6.36 10.30
C ARG A 71 -1.65 -5.24 10.18
N TYR A 72 -1.72 -4.57 9.03
CA TYR A 72 -2.69 -3.51 8.72
C TYR A 72 -3.86 -4.02 7.85
N ALA A 73 -3.87 -5.30 7.47
CA ALA A 73 -4.83 -5.84 6.51
C ALA A 73 -6.14 -6.32 7.17
N PHE A 74 -6.85 -5.39 7.84
CA PHE A 74 -8.13 -5.71 8.47
C PHE A 74 -9.28 -5.68 7.46
N GLY A 75 -9.70 -6.85 6.97
CA GLY A 75 -10.82 -6.98 6.03
C GLY A 75 -12.18 -7.11 6.70
N ASP A 76 -13.25 -6.73 5.98
CA ASP A 76 -14.64 -6.93 6.38
C ASP A 76 -15.49 -7.25 5.13
N SER A 77 -15.94 -8.51 5.02
CA SER A 77 -16.70 -9.01 3.87
C SER A 77 -18.08 -8.38 3.70
N SER A 78 -18.63 -7.74 4.74
CA SER A 78 -19.90 -7.02 4.63
C SER A 78 -19.75 -5.73 3.82
N ARG A 79 -18.54 -5.16 3.76
CA ARG A 79 -18.23 -3.88 3.08
C ARG A 79 -17.65 -4.10 1.68
N GLY A 80 -17.61 -3.04 0.88
CA GLY A 80 -16.90 -3.02 -0.41
C GLY A 80 -15.40 -3.20 -0.21
N TYR A 81 -14.85 -2.38 0.69
CA TYR A 81 -13.47 -2.43 1.14
C TYR A 81 -13.33 -1.78 2.52
N THR A 82 -12.21 -2.00 3.19
CA THR A 82 -11.80 -1.29 4.41
C THR A 82 -10.61 -0.37 4.13
N ARG A 83 -10.45 0.65 4.97
CA ARG A 83 -9.32 1.61 4.93
C ARG A 83 -8.62 1.56 6.27
N ASN A 84 -7.38 1.09 6.29
CA ASN A 84 -6.64 0.84 7.51
C ASN A 84 -5.45 1.78 7.57
N LEU A 85 -5.42 2.65 8.59
CA LEU A 85 -4.36 3.63 8.76
C LEU A 85 -3.05 2.94 9.13
N VAL A 86 -1.98 3.28 8.40
CA VAL A 86 -0.61 2.84 8.67
C VAL A 86 0.14 3.96 9.39
N ASP A 87 0.17 5.15 8.79
CA ASP A 87 0.87 6.33 9.32
C ASP A 87 0.15 7.62 8.86
N GLU A 88 0.10 8.62 9.74
CA GLU A 88 -0.47 9.96 9.47
C GLU A 88 0.52 10.90 8.75
N GLY A 89 1.66 10.35 8.31
CA GLY A 89 2.73 11.05 7.61
C GLY A 89 3.27 12.21 8.44
N ASN A 90 3.22 13.38 7.80
CA ASN A 90 3.61 14.68 8.34
C ASN A 90 2.40 15.59 8.62
N GLY A 91 1.19 15.03 8.70
CA GLY A 91 -0.06 15.79 8.85
C GLY A 91 -0.58 16.41 7.54
N LYS A 92 0.08 16.15 6.40
CA LYS A 92 -0.36 16.56 5.05
C LYS A 92 -0.57 15.38 4.09
N SER A 93 -0.34 14.16 4.57
CA SER A 93 -0.52 12.91 3.84
C SER A 93 -1.04 11.85 4.80
N ASN A 94 -1.60 10.77 4.26
CA ASN A 94 -1.96 9.58 5.03
C ASN A 94 -1.50 8.36 4.24
N LEU A 95 -0.86 7.41 4.91
CA LEU A 95 -0.56 6.11 4.34
C LEU A 95 -1.60 5.09 4.84
N LEU A 96 -2.26 4.42 3.89
CA LEU A 96 -3.34 3.48 4.17
C LEU A 96 -3.06 2.13 3.50
N VAL A 97 -3.50 1.05 4.15
CA VAL A 97 -3.72 -0.25 3.51
C VAL A 97 -5.21 -0.45 3.29
N LEU A 98 -5.62 -0.63 2.03
CA LEU A 98 -7.01 -0.95 1.69
C LEU A 98 -7.17 -2.46 1.48
N VAL A 99 -8.22 -3.04 2.06
CA VAL A 99 -8.56 -4.46 1.84
C VAL A 99 -9.89 -4.53 1.11
N TRP A 100 -9.84 -5.03 -0.12
CA TRP A 100 -11.00 -5.16 -1.00
C TRP A 100 -11.68 -6.50 -0.82
N SER A 101 -13.01 -6.48 -0.66
CA SER A 101 -13.81 -7.70 -0.69
C SER A 101 -13.86 -8.26 -2.11
N PRO A 102 -13.67 -9.58 -2.33
CA PRO A 102 -13.67 -10.16 -3.67
C PRO A 102 -14.90 -9.79 -4.49
N GLY A 103 -14.68 -9.33 -5.73
CA GLY A 103 -15.75 -8.95 -6.66
C GLY A 103 -16.46 -7.65 -6.35
N LYS A 104 -16.02 -6.88 -5.35
CA LYS A 104 -16.57 -5.55 -5.02
C LYS A 104 -15.63 -4.44 -5.48
N GLY A 105 -16.19 -3.24 -5.66
CA GLY A 105 -15.46 -2.03 -6.02
C GLY A 105 -15.93 -0.81 -5.23
N SER A 106 -15.31 0.33 -5.47
CA SER A 106 -15.77 1.61 -4.93
C SER A 106 -16.87 2.22 -5.81
N PRO A 107 -17.70 3.12 -5.28
CA PRO A 107 -18.40 4.09 -6.11
C PRO A 107 -17.42 4.91 -6.96
N ILE A 108 -17.89 5.53 -8.04
CA ILE A 108 -17.14 6.56 -8.76
C ILE A 108 -16.95 7.75 -7.81
N HIS A 109 -15.72 8.22 -7.66
CA HIS A 109 -15.36 9.32 -6.77
C HIS A 109 -14.15 10.10 -7.31
N ASP A 110 -13.99 11.33 -6.85
CA ASP A 110 -12.77 12.10 -7.02
C ASP A 110 -11.94 12.09 -5.72
N HIS A 111 -10.79 12.77 -5.74
CA HIS A 111 -9.90 12.91 -4.59
C HIS A 111 -9.92 14.33 -3.99
N GLY A 112 -10.93 15.16 -4.30
CA GLY A 112 -11.10 16.48 -3.67
C GLY A 112 -9.87 17.40 -3.74
N LYS A 113 -9.14 17.40 -4.87
CA LYS A 113 -7.86 18.10 -5.11
C LYS A 113 -6.61 17.49 -4.45
N ALA A 114 -6.72 16.34 -3.79
CA ALA A 114 -5.54 15.58 -3.35
C ALA A 114 -4.98 14.71 -4.48
N HIS A 115 -3.67 14.48 -4.47
CA HIS A 115 -3.05 13.42 -5.26
C HIS A 115 -3.07 12.10 -4.49
N CYS A 116 -3.14 11.00 -5.24
CA CYS A 116 -3.13 9.64 -4.71
C CYS A 116 -2.03 8.86 -5.43
N LEU A 117 -1.25 8.10 -4.67
CA LEU A 117 -0.33 7.08 -5.17
C LEU A 117 -0.81 5.73 -4.64
N MET A 118 -0.81 4.72 -5.50
CA MET A 118 -1.29 3.39 -5.15
C MET A 118 -0.30 2.31 -5.60
N LYS A 119 -0.22 1.23 -4.82
CA LYS A 119 0.49 0.00 -5.16
C LYS A 119 -0.37 -1.21 -4.80
N ILE A 120 -0.39 -2.20 -5.68
CA ILE A 120 -1.02 -3.49 -5.40
C ILE A 120 -0.09 -4.35 -4.54
N LEU A 121 -0.47 -4.55 -3.27
CA LEU A 121 0.30 -5.40 -2.35
C LEU A 121 0.03 -6.90 -2.59
N ARG A 122 -1.20 -7.25 -2.97
CA ARG A 122 -1.63 -8.62 -3.27
C ARG A 122 -2.93 -8.62 -4.09
N GLY A 123 -3.02 -9.54 -5.05
CA GLY A 123 -4.19 -9.68 -5.92
C GLY A 123 -4.14 -8.69 -7.08
N ASP A 124 -5.31 -8.34 -7.62
CA ASP A 124 -5.46 -7.46 -8.77
C ASP A 124 -6.56 -6.42 -8.50
N LEU A 125 -6.44 -5.22 -9.06
CA LEU A 125 -7.47 -4.18 -9.02
C LEU A 125 -7.61 -3.51 -10.39
N THR A 126 -8.84 -3.29 -10.83
CA THR A 126 -9.14 -2.54 -12.06
C THR A 126 -9.50 -1.10 -11.70
N GLU A 127 -8.75 -0.15 -12.26
CA GLU A 127 -9.09 1.27 -12.25
C GLU A 127 -9.83 1.60 -13.54
N THR A 128 -11.05 2.13 -13.40
CA THR A 128 -11.78 2.73 -14.51
C THR A 128 -11.83 4.25 -14.29
N ARG A 129 -11.20 5.02 -15.19
CA ARG A 129 -11.17 6.48 -15.14
C ARG A 129 -12.30 7.05 -15.97
N TYR A 130 -13.00 8.04 -15.43
CA TYR A 130 -14.16 8.67 -16.06
C TYR A 130 -13.88 10.16 -16.32
N ALA A 131 -14.53 10.71 -17.34
CA ALA A 131 -14.54 12.15 -17.59
C ALA A 131 -15.39 12.86 -16.54
N PHE A 132 -15.01 14.09 -16.18
CA PHE A 132 -15.90 14.94 -15.41
C PHE A 132 -17.19 15.20 -16.19
N PRO A 133 -18.35 15.26 -15.52
CA PRO A 133 -19.61 15.58 -16.17
C PRO A 133 -19.56 17.04 -16.65
N GLU A 134 -20.01 17.28 -17.88
CA GLU A 134 -20.11 18.63 -18.44
C GLU A 134 -21.52 19.19 -18.19
N GLY A 135 -21.62 20.49 -17.89
CA GLY A 135 -22.87 21.11 -17.40
C GLY A 135 -24.07 21.11 -18.37
N ASN A 136 -23.87 20.67 -19.62
CA ASN A 136 -24.92 20.61 -20.65
C ASN A 136 -25.26 19.17 -21.07
N GLN A 137 -24.74 18.15 -20.39
CA GLN A 137 -25.05 16.75 -20.70
C GLN A 137 -26.39 16.35 -20.08
N GLU A 138 -27.22 15.64 -20.84
CA GLU A 138 -28.42 15.00 -20.31
C GLU A 138 -28.03 13.95 -19.25
N GLU A 139 -28.91 13.70 -18.29
CA GLU A 139 -28.69 12.66 -17.27
C GLU A 139 -28.40 11.31 -17.95
N GLY A 140 -27.25 10.71 -17.61
CA GLY A 140 -26.77 9.51 -18.27
C GLY A 140 -25.56 8.89 -17.57
N PRO A 141 -25.08 7.73 -18.06
CA PRO A 141 -23.91 7.07 -17.51
C PRO A 141 -22.64 7.91 -17.70
N MET A 142 -21.74 7.84 -16.73
CA MET A 142 -20.43 8.50 -16.79
C MET A 142 -19.60 7.98 -17.98
N LYS A 143 -18.95 8.88 -18.71
CA LYS A 143 -18.09 8.53 -19.85
C LYS A 143 -16.76 7.95 -19.37
N VAL A 144 -16.47 6.70 -19.72
CA VAL A 144 -15.17 6.05 -19.47
C VAL A 144 -14.10 6.68 -20.38
N ILE A 145 -12.97 7.04 -19.79
CA ILE A 145 -11.75 7.52 -20.48
C ILE A 145 -10.75 6.39 -20.64
N ALA A 146 -10.53 5.60 -19.58
CA ALA A 146 -9.55 4.53 -19.57
C ALA A 146 -9.95 3.44 -18.58
N GLU A 147 -9.48 2.23 -18.82
CA GLU A 147 -9.60 1.10 -17.90
C GLU A 147 -8.29 0.33 -17.89
N THR A 148 -7.73 0.13 -16.69
CA THR A 148 -6.45 -0.54 -16.49
C THR A 148 -6.55 -1.49 -15.31
N THR A 149 -6.10 -2.74 -15.48
CA THR A 149 -5.95 -3.69 -14.36
C THR A 149 -4.51 -3.71 -13.91
N TYR A 150 -4.30 -3.43 -12.62
CA TYR A 150 -3.00 -3.48 -11.96
C TYR A 150 -2.87 -4.78 -11.18
N LYS A 151 -1.68 -5.40 -11.21
CA LYS A 151 -1.39 -6.66 -10.54
C LYS A 151 -0.30 -6.50 -9.49
N SER A 152 -0.23 -7.42 -8.54
CA SER A 152 0.88 -7.45 -7.57
C SER A 152 2.21 -7.72 -8.26
N GLY A 153 3.21 -6.86 -8.02
CA GLY A 153 4.56 -6.99 -8.57
C GLY A 153 4.79 -6.24 -9.89
N GLU A 154 3.78 -5.48 -10.34
CA GLU A 154 3.90 -4.46 -11.39
C GLU A 154 4.08 -3.06 -10.78
#